data_AF-A0A3L8A1S2-F1
#
_entry.id   AF-A0A3L8A1S2-F1
#
_cell.length_a   1.000
_cell.length_b   1.000
_cell.length_c   1.000
_cell.angle_alpha   90.00
_cell.angle_beta   90.00
_cell.angle_gamma   90.00
#
_symmetry.space_group_name_H-M   'P 1'
#
loop_
_entity.id
_entity.type
_entity.pdbx_description
1 polymer ?
#
loop_
_entity_poly.entity_id
_entity_poly.type
_entity_poly.pdbx_seq_one_letter_code
_entity_poly.pdbx_strand_id
1 'polypeptide(L)'
;MALVISICTPRDNEIIVVNKSDHNISSCYASIAEEYIRDVISGDFTITDIDGQEIPYTITDTKLVIFPVTIEAGSKLYYTLRQGVPTVMLKIDKDIDFADTEMGSSIAVAVI
;
A
#
# COMPACT_ATOMS: atom_id res chain seq x y z
N MET A 1 -17.17 -9.92 8.94
CA MET A 1 -15.98 -9.68 9.78
C MET A 1 -15.12 -8.69 9.04
N ALA A 2 -14.93 -7.48 9.56
CA ALA A 2 -14.31 -6.39 8.82
C ALA A 2 -12.81 -6.63 8.68
N LEU A 3 -12.32 -6.71 7.44
CA LEU A 3 -10.91 -6.83 7.11
C LEU A 3 -10.24 -5.50 7.46
N VAL A 4 -9.52 -5.44 8.58
CA VAL A 4 -8.79 -4.23 8.99
C VAL A 4 -7.33 -4.44 8.62
N ILE A 5 -6.98 -4.04 7.39
CA ILE A 5 -5.59 -3.66 7.14
C ILE A 5 -5.39 -2.33 7.88
N SER A 6 -4.29 -2.15 8.61
CA SER A 6 -3.90 -0.85 9.17
C SER A 6 -2.57 -0.46 8.55
N ILE A 7 -2.51 0.70 7.91
CA ILE A 7 -1.30 1.26 7.33
C ILE A 7 -0.85 2.34 8.29
N CYS A 8 0.34 2.15 8.86
CA CYS A 8 0.97 3.18 9.67
C CYS A 8 1.69 4.15 8.72
N THR A 9 1.50 5.45 8.92
CA THR A 9 2.24 6.52 8.22
C THR A 9 3.75 6.24 8.27
N PRO A 10 4.52 6.58 7.23
CA PRO A 10 5.94 6.32 7.24
C PRO A 10 6.59 7.17 8.33
N ARG A 11 7.15 6.50 9.34
CA ARG A 11 8.19 7.05 10.19
C ARG A 11 9.50 6.46 9.68
N ASP A 12 10.55 7.27 9.63
CA ASP A 12 11.89 6.79 9.27
C ASP A 12 11.94 6.06 7.91
N ASN A 13 11.15 6.52 6.93
CA ASN A 13 11.01 5.92 5.59
C ASN A 13 10.39 4.50 5.57
N GLU A 14 9.69 4.05 6.61
CA GLU A 14 9.11 2.69 6.66
C GLU A 14 7.58 2.67 6.60
N ILE A 15 7.00 1.94 5.65
CA ILE A 15 5.56 1.66 5.58
C ILE A 15 5.28 0.31 6.26
N ILE A 16 4.35 0.31 7.21
CA ILE A 16 3.95 -0.91 7.92
C ILE A 16 2.51 -1.24 7.56
N VAL A 17 2.31 -2.42 6.97
CA VAL A 17 0.99 -2.98 6.65
C VAL A 17 0.69 -4.08 7.65
N VAL A 18 -0.39 -3.93 8.41
CA VAL A 18 -0.80 -4.90 9.44
C VAL A 18 -2.07 -5.60 9.02
N ASN A 19 -2.07 -6.93 9.02
CA ASN A 19 -3.28 -7.72 8.87
C ASN A 19 -3.80 -8.12 10.25
N LYS A 20 -4.87 -7.46 10.71
CA LYS A 20 -5.50 -7.78 12.01
C LYS A 20 -6.56 -8.88 11.93
N SER A 21 -6.81 -9.41 10.73
CA SER A 21 -7.76 -10.50 10.56
C SER A 21 -7.12 -11.85 10.88
N ASP A 22 -7.97 -12.84 11.09
CA ASP A 22 -7.65 -14.26 11.23
C ASP A 22 -7.56 -14.99 9.87
N HIS A 23 -7.60 -14.25 8.76
CA HIS A 23 -7.50 -14.79 7.42
C HIS A 23 -6.27 -14.25 6.67
N ASN A 24 -5.69 -15.10 5.83
CA ASN A 24 -4.65 -14.66 4.91
C ASN A 24 -5.25 -13.74 3.85
N ILE A 25 -4.53 -12.67 3.56
CA ILE A 25 -4.87 -11.73 2.49
C ILE A 25 -3.93 -12.03 1.33
N SER A 26 -4.50 -12.45 0.21
CA SER A 26 -3.79 -12.62 -1.05
C SER A 26 -4.44 -11.78 -2.13
N SER A 27 -3.64 -11.31 -3.10
CA SER A 27 -4.10 -10.52 -4.25
C SER A 27 -4.90 -9.26 -3.88
N CYS A 28 -4.56 -8.62 -2.75
CA CYS A 28 -5.13 -7.33 -2.36
C CYS A 28 -4.17 -6.18 -2.64
N TYR A 29 -4.69 -4.96 -2.52
CA TYR A 29 -3.91 -3.73 -2.60
C TYR A 29 -3.96 -2.97 -1.29
N ALA A 30 -2.85 -2.37 -0.91
CA ALA A 30 -2.77 -1.37 0.14
C ALA A 30 -2.72 0.03 -0.50
N SER A 31 -3.30 1.02 0.16
CA SER A 31 -3.27 2.41 -0.29
C SER A 31 -2.85 3.36 0.83
N ILE A 32 -1.93 4.27 0.53
CA ILE A 32 -1.50 5.33 1.45
C ILE A 32 -1.55 6.68 0.74
N ALA A 33 -1.95 7.74 1.44
CA ALA A 33 -1.94 9.07 0.85
C ALA A 33 -0.51 9.49 0.49
N GLU A 34 -0.34 10.03 -0.72
CA GLU A 34 0.96 10.47 -1.23
C GLU A 34 1.60 11.50 -0.30
N GLU A 35 0.79 12.37 0.32
CA GLU A 35 1.27 13.38 1.27
C GLU A 35 2.14 12.80 2.39
N TYR A 36 1.75 11.64 2.95
CA TYR A 36 2.51 10.98 4.01
C TYR A 36 3.87 10.47 3.51
N ILE A 37 3.93 10.04 2.24
CA ILE A 37 5.21 9.67 1.62
C ILE A 37 6.06 10.93 1.42
N ARG A 38 5.46 12.03 0.97
CA ARG A 38 6.17 13.30 0.72
C ARG A 38 6.75 13.94 1.99
N ASP A 39 6.18 13.65 3.16
CA ASP A 39 6.72 14.10 4.45
C ASP A 39 8.10 13.49 4.78
N VAL A 40 8.39 12.29 4.24
CA VAL A 40 9.64 11.58 4.52
C VAL A 40 10.59 11.55 3.33
N ILE A 41 10.06 11.59 2.10
CA ILE A 41 10.87 11.46 0.88
C ILE A 41 10.47 12.48 -0.19
N SER A 42 11.48 13.20 -0.68
CA SER A 42 11.33 14.18 -1.77
C SER A 42 11.79 13.58 -3.10
N GLY A 43 11.09 13.95 -4.18
CA GLY A 43 11.38 13.48 -5.54
C GLY A 43 10.81 12.09 -5.84
N ASP A 44 11.33 11.42 -6.86
CA ASP A 44 10.90 10.06 -7.18
C ASP A 44 11.30 9.09 -6.07
N PHE A 45 10.43 8.11 -5.82
CA PHE A 45 10.67 7.08 -4.80
C PHE A 45 10.34 5.69 -5.33
N THR A 46 10.97 4.70 -4.69
CA THR A 46 10.65 3.29 -4.80
C THR A 46 10.18 2.75 -3.45
N ILE A 47 9.35 1.71 -3.51
CA ILE A 47 8.94 0.93 -2.33
C ILE A 47 9.69 -0.39 -2.42
N THR A 48 10.42 -0.78 -1.38
CA THR A 48 11.07 -2.10 -1.32
C THR A 48 10.57 -2.91 -0.15
N ASP A 49 10.49 -4.22 -0.28
CA ASP A 49 10.25 -5.11 0.86
C ASP A 49 11.52 -5.30 1.73
N ILE A 50 11.41 -6.18 2.72
CA ILE A 50 12.50 -6.51 3.66
C ILE A 50 13.72 -7.14 2.97
N ASP A 51 13.52 -7.82 1.84
CA ASP A 51 14.57 -8.42 1.02
C ASP A 51 15.20 -7.40 0.05
N GLY A 52 14.68 -6.16 0.03
CA GLY A 52 15.12 -5.09 -0.84
C GLY A 52 14.58 -5.19 -2.27
N GLN A 53 13.62 -6.08 -2.51
CA GLN A 53 12.96 -6.21 -3.79
C GLN A 53 11.99 -5.05 -4.00
N GLU A 54 12.07 -4.42 -5.17
CA GLU A 54 11.17 -3.33 -5.54
C GLU A 54 9.73 -3.84 -5.71
N ILE A 55 8.81 -3.17 -5.02
CA ILE A 55 7.38 -3.41 -5.07
C ILE A 55 6.77 -2.41 -6.06
N PRO A 56 6.09 -2.89 -7.11
CA PRO A 56 5.45 -1.99 -8.06
C PRO A 56 4.30 -1.24 -7.40
N TYR A 57 4.21 0.06 -7.66
CA TYR A 57 3.10 0.89 -7.21
C TYR A 57 2.54 1.75 -8.34
N THR A 58 1.37 2.33 -8.11
CA THR A 58 0.81 3.41 -8.93
C THR A 58 0.29 4.51 -8.05
N ILE A 59 0.24 5.74 -8.58
CA ILE A 59 -0.35 6.88 -7.89
C ILE A 59 -1.65 7.22 -8.62
N THR A 60 -2.77 7.23 -7.90
CA THR A 60 -4.06 7.62 -8.45
C THR A 60 -4.16 9.13 -8.65
N ASP A 61 -5.13 9.56 -9.46
CA ASP A 61 -5.45 10.99 -9.62
C ASP A 61 -5.82 11.66 -8.28
N THR A 62 -6.37 10.88 -7.34
CA THR A 62 -6.70 11.29 -5.97
C THR A 62 -5.52 11.28 -5.00
N LYS A 63 -4.27 11.17 -5.50
CA LYS A 63 -3.05 11.22 -4.68
C LYS A 63 -2.95 10.07 -3.68
N LEU A 64 -3.42 8.88 -4.05
CA LEU A 64 -3.20 7.65 -3.29
C LEU A 64 -2.15 6.79 -3.98
N VAL A 65 -1.17 6.36 -3.21
CA VAL A 65 -0.17 5.39 -3.64
C VAL A 65 -0.70 4.00 -3.35
N ILE A 66 -0.90 3.22 -4.40
CA ILE A 66 -1.48 1.87 -4.36
C ILE A 66 -0.42 0.86 -4.76
N PHE A 67 -0.25 -0.19 -3.96
CA PHE A 67 0.70 -1.27 -4.20
C PHE A 67 0.13 -2.63 -3.76
N PRO A 68 0.53 -3.74 -4.40
CA PRO A 68 0.01 -5.07 -4.09
C PRO A 68 0.55 -5.57 -2.75
N VAL A 69 -0.29 -6.30 -2.02
CA VAL A 69 0.06 -6.89 -0.73
C VAL A 69 -0.46 -8.34 -0.64
N THR A 70 0.38 -9.21 -0.10
CA THR A 70 0.02 -10.57 0.30
C THR A 70 0.55 -10.80 1.70
N ILE A 71 -0.34 -10.92 2.68
CA ILE A 71 -0.01 -10.87 4.11
C ILE A 71 -0.79 -11.93 4.88
N GLU A 72 -0.09 -12.70 5.72
CA GLU A 72 -0.71 -13.76 6.53
C GLU A 72 -1.60 -13.19 7.63
N ALA A 73 -2.54 -14.01 8.13
CA ALA A 73 -3.39 -13.68 9.27
C ALA A 73 -2.57 -13.22 10.49
N GLY A 74 -2.99 -12.14 11.14
CA GLY A 74 -2.34 -11.61 12.34
C GLY A 74 -0.91 -11.07 12.14
N SER A 75 -0.42 -10.97 10.90
CA SER A 75 0.98 -10.63 10.61
C SER A 75 1.18 -9.17 10.20
N LYS A 76 2.44 -8.78 9.98
CA LYS A 76 2.87 -7.45 9.54
C LYS A 76 3.84 -7.57 8.38
N LEU A 77 3.71 -6.69 7.40
CA LEU A 77 4.71 -6.45 6.37
C LEU A 77 5.35 -5.09 6.58
N TYR A 78 6.65 -5.05 6.30
CA TYR A 78 7.46 -3.84 6.37
C TYR A 78 7.98 -3.54 4.97
N TYR A 79 7.81 -2.30 4.58
CA TYR A 79 8.35 -1.78 3.34
C TYR A 79 9.18 -0.54 3.62
N THR A 80 10.17 -0.29 2.79
CA THR A 80 11.05 0.89 2.90
C THR A 80 10.88 1.78 1.68
N LEU A 81 10.72 3.07 1.92
CA LEU A 81 10.77 4.11 0.92
C LEU A 81 12.23 4.46 0.63
N ARG A 82 12.60 4.43 -0.64
CA ARG A 82 13.95 4.80 -1.10
C ARG A 82 13.86 5.84 -2.19
N GLN A 83 14.82 6.76 -2.25
CA GLN A 83 14.88 7.74 -3.33
C GLN A 83 15.30 7.01 -4.62
N GLY A 84 14.58 7.26 -5.70
CA GLY A 84 14.85 6.62 -6.97
C GLY A 84 13.63 6.57 -7.87
N VAL A 85 13.89 6.44 -9.18
CA VAL A 85 12.85 6.24 -10.17
C VAL A 85 12.39 4.78 -10.11
N PRO A 86 11.08 4.50 -9.96
CA PRO A 86 10.57 3.14 -9.97
C PRO A 86 10.86 2.46 -11.32
N THR A 87 11.45 1.28 -11.24
CA THR A 87 11.78 0.44 -12.40
C THR A 87 10.56 -0.35 -12.85
N VAL A 88 9.66 -0.67 -11.92
CA VAL A 88 8.43 -1.42 -12.16
C VAL A 88 7.23 -0.60 -11.70
N MET A 89 6.32 -0.28 -12.61
CA MET A 89 5.07 0.39 -12.28
C MET A 89 3.92 -0.60 -12.25
N LEU A 90 3.05 -0.44 -11.26
CA LEU A 90 1.82 -1.21 -11.18
C LEU A 90 0.87 -0.73 -12.28
N LYS A 91 0.56 -1.62 -13.23
CA LYS A 91 -0.49 -1.38 -14.20
C LYS A 91 -1.81 -1.83 -13.60
N ILE A 92 -2.63 -0.86 -13.22
CA ILE A 92 -4.05 -1.13 -12.95
C ILE A 92 -4.74 -1.02 -14.31
N ASP A 93 -5.13 -2.15 -14.91
CA ASP A 93 -5.97 -2.13 -16.10
C ASP A 93 -7.23 -1.31 -15.80
N LYS A 94 -7.59 -0.42 -16.73
CA LYS A 94 -8.68 0.57 -16.62
C LYS A 94 -10.08 -0.02 -16.33
N ASP A 95 -10.18 -1.34 -16.21
CA ASP A 95 -11.39 -2.08 -15.88
C ASP A 95 -11.54 -2.35 -14.36
N ILE A 96 -10.56 -1.95 -13.53
CA ILE A 96 -10.84 -1.79 -12.09
C ILE A 96 -11.58 -0.47 -11.93
N ASP A 97 -12.87 -0.55 -12.23
CA ASP A 97 -13.87 0.43 -11.86
C ASP A 97 -13.76 0.60 -10.34
N PHE A 98 -13.12 1.67 -9.86
CA PHE A 98 -13.31 2.14 -8.48
C PHE A 98 -14.73 2.74 -8.32
N ALA A 99 -15.70 2.29 -9.12
CA ALA A 99 -17.09 2.68 -8.97
C ALA A 99 -17.64 1.98 -7.75
N ASP A 100 -18.01 2.82 -6.78
CA ASP A 100 -19.09 2.56 -5.83
C ASP A 100 -19.15 1.10 -5.34
N THR A 101 -18.03 0.62 -4.81
CA THR A 101 -18.02 -0.64 -4.08
C THR A 101 -18.84 -0.41 -2.82
N GLU A 102 -20.09 -0.89 -2.82
CA GLU A 102 -20.74 -1.38 -1.62
C GLU A 102 -19.67 -2.11 -0.79
N MET A 103 -19.33 -1.55 0.38
CA MET A 103 -18.34 -2.03 1.35
C MET A 103 -18.05 -3.55 1.29
N GLY A 104 -17.17 -3.93 0.38
CA GLY A 104 -16.98 -5.32 0.00
C GLY A 104 -15.65 -5.47 -0.73
N SER A 105 -14.56 -5.41 0.02
CA SER A 105 -13.20 -5.77 -0.42
C SER A 105 -12.37 -4.69 -1.13
N SER A 106 -12.64 -3.41 -0.89
CA SER A 106 -11.60 -2.37 -0.93
C SER A 106 -11.45 -1.84 0.48
N ILE A 107 -10.39 -2.25 1.19
CA ILE A 107 -10.16 -1.76 2.54
C ILE A 107 -9.64 -0.33 2.43
N ALA A 108 -10.56 0.63 2.55
CA ALA A 108 -10.20 1.97 2.96
C ALA A 108 -9.71 1.87 4.41
N VAL A 109 -8.40 2.01 4.60
CA VAL A 109 -7.80 1.99 5.93
C VAL A 109 -7.77 3.42 6.46
N ALA A 110 -8.64 3.69 7.43
CA ALA A 110 -8.63 4.92 8.20
C ALA A 110 -7.42 4.96 9.16
N VAL A 111 -6.74 6.10 9.19
CA VAL A 111 -5.73 6.48 10.19
C VAL A 111 -6.45 6.69 11.54
N ILE A 112 -5.95 6.10 12.62
CA ILE A 112 -6.34 6.42 14.01
C ILE A 112 -5.40 7.46 14.59
#